data_AF-A0A3D4UYX3-F1
#
_entry.id   AF-A0A3D4UYX3-F1
#
_cell.length_a   1.000
_cell.length_b   1.000
_cell.length_c   1.000
_cell.angle_alpha   90.00
_cell.angle_beta   90.00
_cell.angle_gamma   90.00
#
_symmetry.space_group_name_H-M   'P 1'
#
loop_
_entity.id
_entity.type
_entity.pdbx_description
1 polymer ?
#
loop_
_entity_poly.entity_id
_entity_poly.type
_entity_poly.pdbx_seq_one_letter_code
_entity_poly.pdbx_strand_id
1 'polypeptide(L)'
;KETYSISYAPNLVNEVWGIAESKGYSDIFLNQRGAGVLDDHFIVYENTNIPVIDIINHTVGLDGNIEFAPHWHTHNDDLPIIDKSTLQAVGDVLLELIYNRI
;
A
#
# COMPACT_ATOMS: atom_id res chain seq x y z
N LYS A 1 -5.15 0.28 -3.86
CA LYS A 1 -5.29 1.40 -2.90
C LYS A 1 -6.15 0.95 -1.71
N GLU A 2 -5.60 0.89 -0.51
CA GLU A 2 -6.31 0.44 0.70
C GLU A 2 -7.44 1.42 1.10
N THR A 3 -8.58 0.90 1.57
CA THR A 3 -9.83 1.68 1.72
C THR A 3 -9.80 2.69 2.89
N TYR A 4 -9.21 2.37 4.04
CA TYR A 4 -9.06 3.33 5.14
C TYR A 4 -8.11 4.47 4.75
N SER A 5 -7.02 4.16 4.06
CA SER A 5 -6.06 5.13 3.51
C SER A 5 -6.74 6.11 2.55
N ILE A 6 -7.60 5.62 1.65
CA ILE A 6 -8.42 6.49 0.78
C ILE A 6 -9.34 7.39 1.60
N SER A 7 -9.89 6.89 2.71
CA SER A 7 -10.85 7.63 3.53
C SER A 7 -10.18 8.69 4.41
N TYR A 8 -9.01 8.38 4.95
CA TYR A 8 -8.28 9.21 5.92
C TYR A 8 -7.29 10.17 5.26
N ALA A 9 -6.68 9.77 4.15
CA ALA A 9 -5.62 10.53 3.48
C ALA A 9 -5.70 10.45 1.94
N PRO A 10 -6.85 10.80 1.31
CA PRO A 10 -7.07 10.64 -0.13
C PRO A 10 -6.04 11.37 -1.00
N ASN A 11 -5.61 12.56 -0.58
CA ASN A 11 -4.61 13.34 -1.32
C ASN A 11 -3.24 12.66 -1.30
N LEU A 12 -2.84 12.10 -0.15
CA LEU A 12 -1.57 11.39 -0.01
C LEU A 12 -1.58 10.07 -0.81
N VAL A 13 -2.69 9.33 -0.78
CA VAL A 13 -2.86 8.13 -1.63
C VAL A 13 -2.72 8.48 -3.12
N ASN A 14 -3.36 9.57 -3.56
CA ASN A 14 -3.28 9.99 -4.96
C ASN A 14 -1.88 10.46 -5.36
N GLU A 15 -1.17 11.17 -4.48
CA GLU A 15 0.22 11.58 -4.72
C GLU A 15 1.13 10.36 -4.85
N VAL A 16 1.06 9.41 -3.90
CA VAL A 16 1.89 8.19 -3.91
C VAL A 16 1.62 7.34 -5.15
N TRP A 17 0.36 7.17 -5.55
CA TRP A 17 0.03 6.43 -6.76
C TRP A 17 0.42 7.18 -8.05
N GLY A 18 0.33 8.51 -8.06
CA GLY A 18 0.80 9.34 -9.18
C GLY A 18 2.31 9.27 -9.38
N ILE A 19 3.08 9.25 -8.27
CA ILE A 19 4.52 8.98 -8.30
C ILE A 19 4.80 7.60 -8.90
N ALA A 20 4.11 6.56 -8.42
CA ALA A 20 4.31 5.20 -8.90
C ALA A 20 4.02 5.07 -10.40
N GLU A 21 2.94 5.69 -10.88
CA GLU A 21 2.62 5.77 -12.30
C GLU A 21 3.74 6.46 -13.10
N SER A 22 4.24 7.62 -12.62
CA SER A 22 5.30 8.37 -13.29
C SER A 22 6.64 7.62 -13.39
N LYS A 23 6.89 6.69 -12.45
CA LYS A 23 8.09 5.85 -12.41
C LYS A 23 7.93 4.50 -13.12
N GLY A 24 6.73 4.21 -13.64
CA GLY A 24 6.45 2.98 -14.37
C GLY A 24 6.15 1.76 -13.47
N TYR A 25 5.73 1.98 -12.22
CA TYR A 25 5.40 0.92 -11.25
C TYR A 25 3.90 0.64 -11.15
N SER A 26 3.12 0.91 -12.21
CA SER A 26 1.66 0.72 -12.22
C SER A 26 1.22 -0.74 -12.14
N ASP A 27 2.13 -1.69 -12.38
CA ASP A 27 1.95 -3.13 -12.20
C ASP A 27 2.03 -3.56 -10.73
N ILE A 28 2.73 -2.80 -9.88
CA ILE A 28 2.84 -3.01 -8.44
C ILE A 28 1.83 -2.12 -7.69
N PHE A 29 1.78 -0.83 -8.03
CA PHE A 29 0.84 0.14 -7.47
C PHE A 29 -0.43 0.22 -8.31
N LEU A 30 -1.29 -0.79 -8.19
CA LEU A 30 -2.52 -0.88 -8.97
C LEU A 30 -3.45 0.32 -8.68
N ASN A 31 -3.82 1.09 -9.71
CA ASN A 31 -4.71 2.25 -9.60
C ASN A 31 -6.19 1.83 -9.50
N GLN A 32 -6.49 1.05 -8.46
CA GLN A 32 -7.83 0.56 -8.15
C GLN A 32 -8.09 0.61 -6.64
N ARG A 33 -9.36 0.70 -6.27
CA ARG A 33 -9.78 0.56 -4.86
C ARG A 33 -9.61 -0.90 -4.43
N GLY A 34 -8.90 -1.11 -3.33
CA GLY A 34 -8.73 -2.38 -2.65
C GLY A 34 -9.61 -2.50 -1.41
N ALA A 35 -9.38 -3.54 -0.63
CA ALA A 35 -10.13 -3.81 0.59
C ALA A 35 -9.76 -2.83 1.73
N GLY A 36 -10.56 -2.83 2.79
CA GLY A 36 -10.21 -2.17 4.05
C GLY A 36 -9.36 -3.09 4.91
N VAL A 37 -8.23 -2.60 5.43
CA VAL A 37 -7.35 -3.34 6.33
C VAL A 37 -7.30 -2.67 7.69
N LEU A 38 -7.67 -3.40 8.74
CA LEU A 38 -7.41 -2.96 10.11
C LEU A 38 -5.93 -3.22 10.41
N ASP A 39 -5.11 -2.21 10.11
CA ASP A 39 -3.68 -2.18 10.39
C ASP A 39 -3.33 -0.98 11.28
N ASP A 40 -2.05 -0.77 11.58
CA ASP A 40 -1.57 0.27 12.49
C ASP A 40 -2.04 1.68 12.09
N HIS A 41 -2.11 1.99 10.79
CA HIS A 41 -2.55 3.30 10.29
C HIS A 41 -3.96 3.66 10.73
N PHE A 42 -4.85 2.67 10.85
CA PHE A 42 -6.21 2.86 11.33
C PHE A 42 -6.20 3.40 12.77
N ILE A 43 -5.46 2.74 13.66
CA ILE A 43 -5.39 3.13 15.08
C ILE A 43 -4.66 4.46 15.26
N VAL A 44 -3.64 4.75 14.46
CA VAL A 44 -2.96 6.06 14.47
C VAL A 44 -3.94 7.16 14.09
N TYR A 45 -4.67 7.01 12.99
CA TYR A 45 -5.64 8.03 12.56
C TYR A 45 -6.76 8.22 13.59
N GLU A 46 -7.42 7.15 14.03
CA GLU A 46 -8.57 7.24 14.94
C GLU A 46 -8.24 7.91 16.28
N ASN A 47 -7.01 7.74 16.79
CA ASN A 47 -6.60 8.32 18.07
C ASN A 47 -5.94 9.69 17.98
N THR A 48 -5.41 10.07 16.82
CA THR A 48 -4.57 11.29 16.70
C THR A 48 -5.03 12.26 15.63
N ASN A 49 -5.90 11.83 14.71
CA ASN A 49 -6.25 12.51 13.46
C ASN A 49 -5.04 12.84 12.56
N ILE A 50 -3.91 12.13 12.73
CA ILE A 50 -2.78 12.24 11.81
C ILE A 50 -3.10 11.42 10.56
N PRO A 51 -3.10 12.02 9.35
CA PRO A 51 -3.33 11.29 8.10
C PRO A 51 -2.17 10.31 7.84
N VAL A 52 -2.47 9.02 7.80
CA VAL A 52 -1.53 7.94 7.51
C VAL A 52 -2.12 7.06 6.41
N ILE A 53 -1.26 6.56 5.53
CA ILE A 53 -1.64 5.58 4.51
C ILE A 53 -0.93 4.26 4.76
N ASP A 54 -1.49 3.21 4.20
CA ASP A 54 -0.91 1.88 4.21
C ASP A 54 -0.60 1.40 2.77
N ILE A 55 0.63 0.95 2.57
CA ILE A 55 1.11 0.34 1.32
C ILE A 55 1.28 -1.16 1.60
N ILE A 56 0.18 -1.90 1.40
CA ILE A 56 0.07 -3.32 1.76
C ILE A 56 -0.34 -4.19 0.57
N ASN A 57 0.31 -5.35 0.43
CA ASN A 57 0.02 -6.34 -0.61
C ASN A 57 -1.26 -7.11 -0.29
N HIS A 58 -2.32 -6.87 -1.07
CA HIS A 58 -3.58 -7.59 -0.96
C HIS A 58 -4.36 -7.55 -2.27
N THR A 59 -5.29 -8.49 -2.41
CA THR A 59 -6.34 -8.51 -3.43
C THR A 59 -7.72 -8.41 -2.78
N VAL A 60 -8.74 -8.24 -3.62
CA VAL A 60 -10.15 -8.32 -3.20
C VAL A 60 -10.71 -9.61 -3.77
N GLY A 61 -11.14 -10.51 -2.88
CA GLY A 61 -11.75 -11.79 -3.23
C GLY A 61 -13.11 -11.62 -3.92
N LEU A 62 -13.63 -12.71 -4.48
CA LEU A 62 -14.93 -12.72 -5.16
C LEU A 62 -16.11 -12.41 -4.24
N ASP A 63 -15.95 -12.67 -2.93
CA ASP A 63 -16.91 -12.34 -1.88
C ASP A 63 -16.79 -10.88 -1.41
N GLY A 64 -15.86 -10.10 -1.98
CA GLY A 64 -15.59 -8.72 -1.64
C GLY A 64 -14.69 -8.53 -0.42
N ASN A 65 -14.21 -9.62 0.20
CA ASN A 65 -13.31 -9.55 1.35
C ASN A 65 -11.85 -9.38 0.91
N ILE A 66 -11.01 -9.00 1.87
CA ILE A 66 -9.56 -8.97 1.65
C ILE A 66 -9.00 -10.39 1.48
N GLU A 67 -8.08 -10.54 0.53
CA GLU A 67 -7.22 -11.70 0.42
C GLU A 67 -5.76 -11.25 0.47
N PHE A 68 -5.00 -11.79 1.42
CA PHE A 68 -3.55 -11.59 1.48
C PHE A 68 -2.85 -12.60 0.58
N ALA A 69 -1.57 -12.33 0.30
CA ALA A 69 -0.75 -13.27 -0.45
C ALA A 69 -0.70 -14.66 0.23
N PRO A 70 -0.59 -15.77 -0.53
CA PRO A 70 -0.67 -17.13 0.02
C PRO A 70 0.35 -17.48 1.12
N HIS A 71 1.43 -16.69 1.23
CA HIS A 71 2.45 -16.87 2.26
C HIS A 71 2.06 -16.24 3.62
N TRP A 72 1.10 -15.32 3.66
CA TRP A 72 0.70 -14.61 4.88
C TRP A 72 0.32 -15.56 6.01
N HIS A 73 0.96 -15.39 7.18
CA HIS A 73 0.79 -16.24 8.36
C HIS A 73 1.07 -17.74 8.11
N THR A 74 2.01 -18.06 7.24
CA THR A 74 2.46 -19.43 6.98
C THR A 74 3.97 -19.58 7.17
N HIS A 75 4.48 -20.82 7.16
CA HIS A 75 5.92 -21.07 7.11
C HIS A 75 6.57 -20.71 5.76
N ASN A 76 5.78 -20.37 4.74
CA ASN A 76 6.28 -19.91 3.43
C ASN A 76 6.52 -18.39 3.40
N ASP A 77 6.30 -17.69 4.51
CA ASP A 77 6.73 -16.30 4.68
C ASP A 77 8.22 -16.27 5.04
N ASP A 78 9.07 -16.54 4.04
CA ASP A 78 10.52 -16.68 4.18
C ASP A 78 11.30 -15.98 3.05
N LEU A 79 12.63 -16.02 3.07
CA LEU A 79 13.44 -15.25 2.11
C LEU A 79 13.16 -15.55 0.61
N PRO A 80 12.88 -16.79 0.18
CA PRO A 80 12.53 -17.10 -1.20
C PRO A 80 11.39 -16.29 -1.83
N ILE A 81 10.41 -15.81 -1.06
CA ILE A 81 9.30 -15.00 -1.59
C ILE A 81 9.64 -13.51 -1.72
N ILE A 82 10.79 -13.06 -1.19
CA ILE A 82 11.19 -11.66 -1.21
C ILE A 82 11.77 -11.30 -2.57
N ASP A 83 11.11 -10.36 -3.26
CA ASP A 83 11.55 -9.82 -4.54
C ASP A 83 12.17 -8.42 -4.40
N LYS A 84 13.40 -8.25 -4.88
CA LYS A 84 14.11 -6.97 -4.86
C LYS A 84 13.43 -5.90 -5.73
N SER A 85 12.72 -6.29 -6.79
CA SER A 85 11.99 -5.37 -7.65
C SER A 85 10.81 -4.73 -6.90
N THR A 86 10.07 -5.51 -6.09
CA THR A 86 9.02 -4.99 -5.21
C THR A 86 9.58 -4.01 -4.19
N LEU A 87 10.70 -4.37 -3.53
CA LEU A 87 11.37 -3.48 -2.58
C LEU A 87 11.84 -2.18 -3.24
N GLN A 88 12.41 -2.27 -4.44
CA GLN A 88 12.86 -1.11 -5.20
C GLN A 88 11.69 -0.19 -5.58
N ALA A 89 10.58 -0.75 -6.05
CA ALA A 89 9.41 0.03 -6.44
C ALA A 89 8.83 0.81 -5.26
N VAL A 90 8.64 0.16 -4.10
CA VAL A 90 8.17 0.83 -2.88
C VAL A 90 9.15 1.91 -2.42
N GLY A 91 10.44 1.58 -2.40
CA GLY A 91 11.50 2.51 -2.00
C GLY A 91 11.57 3.75 -2.89
N ASP A 92 11.57 3.58 -4.21
CA ASP A 92 11.65 4.67 -5.17
C ASP A 92 10.47 5.63 -5.09
N VAL A 93 9.26 5.09 -4.88
CA VAL A 93 8.04 5.89 -4.74
C VAL A 93 8.11 6.73 -3.47
N LEU A 94 8.48 6.12 -2.34
CA LEU A 94 8.60 6.84 -1.06
C LEU A 94 9.76 7.83 -1.05
N LEU A 95 10.89 7.52 -1.68
CA LEU A 95 12.01 8.44 -1.81
C LEU A 95 11.63 9.67 -2.64
N GLU A 96 10.94 9.50 -3.76
CA GLU A 96 10.43 10.63 -4.55
C GLU A 96 9.46 11.49 -3.74
N LEU A 97 8.56 10.86 -2.99
CA LEU A 97 7.63 11.59 -2.12
C LEU A 97 8.41 12.47 -1.15
N ILE A 98 9.33 11.90 -0.37
CA ILE A 98 9.99 12.62 0.74
C ILE A 98 11.07 13.61 0.31
N TYR A 99 11.70 13.42 -0.85
CA TYR A 99 12.76 14.30 -1.33
C TYR A 99 12.28 15.38 -2.31
N ASN A 100 11.17 15.15 -3.02
CA ASN A 100 10.77 16.02 -4.15
C ASN A 100 9.33 16.53 -4.10
N ARG A 101 8.45 16.00 -3.23
CA ARG A 101 7.01 16.35 -3.23
C ARG A 101 6.50 16.94 -1.91
N ILE A 102 7.28 16.84 -0.83
CA ILE A 102 6.96 17.41 0.49
C ILE A 102 8.04 18.37 0.98
#